data_AF-A0A0H2M8L6-F1
#
_entry.id   AF-A0A0H2M8L6-F1
#
_cell.length_a   1.000
_cell.length_b   1.000
_cell.length_c   1.000
_cell.angle_alpha   90.00
_cell.angle_beta   90.00
_cell.angle_gamma   90.00
#
_symmetry.space_group_name_H-M   'P 1'
#
loop_
_entity.id
_entity.type
_entity.pdbx_description
1 polymer ?
#
loop_
_entity_poly.entity_id
_entity_poly.type
_entity_poly.pdbx_seq_one_letter_code
_entity_poly.pdbx_strand_id
1 'polypeptide(L)'
;DVAAFSGNRSDYLIEDNGDGSFTVIGGADGRDVVTDIETLRFADGDFDLTTVNGPEAVDAKIVFDGGSSVSHKLSFADADLDVADSTEVLSFKVVDATDNGNNTFTLQSGALVTINTDGTYSYDAQGYSGQDSFTWRVTDSTGLSKDAVVAVSMPTTETGSAGEFNGTNGYLQHTPTSNGDAQTWTFSAWIKRGELDRRQEVFQAGEGGSLHINIDADNRLRIEGSSNKIALIT
;
A
#
# COMPACT_ATOMS: atom_id res chain seq x y z
N ASP A 1 5.07 -37.01 7.95
CA ASP A 1 4.23 -37.21 6.76
C ASP A 1 4.83 -36.54 5.53
N VAL A 2 4.48 -37.05 4.34
CA VAL A 2 5.07 -36.62 3.07
C VAL A 2 3.96 -36.38 2.05
N ALA A 3 3.98 -35.22 1.41
CA ALA A 3 3.20 -34.95 0.20
C ALA A 3 4.12 -35.02 -1.02
N ALA A 4 3.72 -35.74 -2.08
CA ALA A 4 4.55 -35.95 -3.27
C ALA A 4 3.98 -35.20 -4.48
N PHE A 5 4.85 -34.53 -5.21
CA PHE A 5 4.55 -33.69 -6.38
C PHE A 5 5.35 -34.15 -7.59
N SER A 6 4.77 -33.99 -8.78
CA SER A 6 5.30 -34.47 -10.05
C SER A 6 6.14 -33.42 -10.79
N GLY A 7 7.45 -33.44 -10.58
CA GLY A 7 8.36 -32.50 -11.25
C GLY A 7 9.50 -32.12 -10.32
N ASN A 8 10.34 -31.19 -10.77
CA ASN A 8 11.42 -30.67 -9.93
C ASN A 8 10.88 -29.59 -9.00
N ARG A 9 11.55 -29.35 -7.86
CA ARG A 9 11.17 -28.29 -6.90
C ARG A 9 11.04 -26.90 -7.55
N SER A 10 11.87 -26.61 -8.57
CA SER A 10 11.87 -25.34 -9.30
C SER A 10 10.60 -25.10 -10.13
N ASP A 11 9.83 -26.14 -10.40
CA ASP A 11 8.59 -26.06 -11.19
C ASP A 11 7.41 -25.57 -10.35
N TYR A 12 7.62 -25.39 -9.04
CA TYR A 12 6.60 -25.02 -8.07
C TYR A 12 6.96 -23.75 -7.31
N LEU A 13 5.95 -22.91 -7.14
CA LEU A 13 5.89 -21.86 -6.14
C LEU A 13 5.36 -22.47 -4.84
N ILE A 14 5.98 -22.16 -3.71
CA ILE A 14 5.53 -22.65 -2.40
C ILE A 14 5.36 -21.44 -1.50
N GLU A 15 4.13 -21.26 -1.03
CA GLU A 15 3.75 -20.16 -0.14
C GLU A 15 3.50 -20.72 1.25
N ASP A 16 4.16 -20.15 2.26
CA ASP A 16 3.76 -20.32 3.65
C ASP A 16 2.49 -19.48 3.90
N ASN A 17 1.47 -20.09 4.50
CA ASN A 17 0.23 -19.41 4.84
C ASN A 17 0.22 -18.84 6.27
N GLY A 18 1.25 -19.11 7.07
CA GLY A 18 1.40 -18.60 8.44
C GLY A 18 0.50 -19.29 9.49
N ASP A 19 -0.31 -20.26 9.07
CA ASP A 19 -1.21 -21.05 9.92
C ASP A 19 -0.78 -22.53 10.04
N GLY A 20 0.45 -22.84 9.62
CA GLY A 20 0.99 -24.20 9.56
C GLY A 20 0.63 -24.97 8.28
N SER A 21 -0.12 -24.34 7.36
CA SER A 21 -0.36 -24.87 6.02
C SER A 21 0.55 -24.22 4.99
N PHE A 22 0.82 -24.95 3.90
CA PHE A 22 1.55 -24.45 2.75
C PHE A 22 0.69 -24.56 1.49
N THR A 23 0.78 -23.56 0.62
CA THR A 23 0.20 -23.62 -0.71
C THR A 23 1.29 -23.96 -1.73
N VAL A 24 1.15 -25.06 -2.46
CA VAL A 24 2.05 -25.46 -3.55
C VAL A 24 1.36 -25.17 -4.87
N ILE A 25 1.97 -24.34 -5.72
CA ILE A 25 1.38 -23.83 -6.96
C ILE A 25 2.33 -24.12 -8.13
N GLY A 26 1.87 -24.82 -9.16
CA GLY A 26 2.63 -25.08 -10.38
C GLY A 26 2.68 -26.55 -10.75
N GLY A 27 3.65 -26.91 -11.60
CA GLY A 27 3.80 -28.26 -12.14
C GLY A 27 2.55 -28.80 -12.84
N ALA A 28 2.48 -30.13 -12.95
CA ALA A 28 1.31 -30.82 -13.48
C ALA A 28 0.17 -30.94 -12.46
N ASP A 29 0.47 -30.72 -11.18
CA ASP A 29 -0.47 -30.92 -10.07
C ASP A 29 -1.36 -29.68 -9.83
N GLY A 30 -0.89 -28.49 -10.21
CA GLY A 30 -1.68 -27.27 -10.15
C GLY A 30 -1.55 -26.56 -8.81
N ARG A 31 -2.67 -26.26 -8.15
CA ARG A 31 -2.70 -25.54 -6.87
C ARG A 31 -3.22 -26.45 -5.77
N ASP A 32 -2.35 -26.77 -4.83
CA ASP A 32 -2.62 -27.64 -3.70
C ASP A 32 -2.38 -26.92 -2.38
N VAL A 33 -3.19 -27.22 -1.37
CA VAL A 33 -2.97 -26.78 0.02
C VAL A 33 -2.65 -28.01 0.84
N VAL A 34 -1.50 -28.00 1.49
CA VAL A 34 -1.03 -29.10 2.34
C VAL A 34 -1.00 -28.64 3.79
N THR A 35 -1.45 -29.53 4.67
CA THR A 35 -1.54 -29.31 6.12
C THR A 35 -0.98 -30.53 6.83
N ASP A 36 -0.39 -30.36 8.01
CA ASP A 36 0.14 -31.47 8.81
C ASP A 36 1.18 -32.32 8.05
N ILE A 37 2.01 -31.67 7.20
CA ILE A 37 3.07 -32.30 6.41
C ILE A 37 4.42 -31.70 6.80
N GLU A 38 5.42 -32.55 7.00
CA GLU A 38 6.80 -32.15 7.27
C GLU A 38 7.68 -32.15 6.02
N THR A 39 7.28 -32.83 4.95
CA THR A 39 8.13 -32.99 3.76
C THR A 39 7.34 -32.93 2.47
N LEU A 40 7.82 -32.09 1.54
CA LEU A 40 7.39 -32.11 0.15
C LEU A 40 8.40 -32.89 -0.67
N ARG A 41 7.94 -33.95 -1.36
CA ARG A 41 8.79 -34.78 -2.21
C ARG A 41 8.60 -34.40 -3.67
N PHE A 42 9.70 -34.04 -4.31
CA PHE A 42 9.81 -33.74 -5.74
C PHE A 42 10.67 -34.80 -6.43
N ALA A 43 10.76 -34.72 -7.76
CA ALA A 43 11.58 -35.63 -8.57
C ALA A 43 13.09 -35.44 -8.35
N ASP A 44 13.51 -34.23 -7.95
CA ASP A 44 14.88 -33.82 -7.71
C ASP A 44 15.28 -33.87 -6.22
N GLY A 45 14.35 -34.12 -5.31
CA GLY A 45 14.65 -34.28 -3.89
C GLY A 45 13.48 -34.00 -2.96
N ASP A 46 13.77 -34.06 -1.67
CA ASP A 46 12.83 -33.73 -0.60
C ASP A 46 13.11 -32.30 -0.11
N PHE A 47 12.03 -31.57 0.19
CA PHE A 47 12.05 -30.24 0.79
C PHE A 47 11.41 -30.34 2.19
N ASP A 48 12.19 -30.04 3.23
CA ASP A 48 11.78 -30.14 4.62
C ASP A 48 11.06 -28.85 5.06
N LEU A 49 9.81 -28.98 5.50
CA LEU A 49 8.98 -27.87 5.94
C LEU A 49 9.15 -27.52 7.42
N THR A 50 9.84 -28.35 8.20
CA THR A 50 9.92 -28.17 9.67
C THR A 50 10.89 -27.08 10.12
N THR A 51 11.70 -26.57 9.20
CA THR A 51 12.80 -25.63 9.49
C THR A 51 12.70 -24.32 8.74
N VAL A 52 11.63 -24.12 7.97
CA VAL A 52 11.46 -22.96 7.08
C VAL A 52 10.25 -22.15 7.52
N ASN A 53 10.33 -20.84 7.39
CA ASN A 53 9.18 -19.94 7.44
C ASN A 53 9.22 -19.11 6.18
N GLY A 54 8.08 -18.94 5.51
CA GLY A 54 8.06 -18.18 4.28
C GLY A 54 7.87 -16.68 4.51
N PRO A 55 8.20 -15.84 3.52
CA PRO A 55 7.95 -14.42 3.60
C PRO A 55 6.46 -14.11 3.53
N GLU A 56 6.06 -13.01 4.16
CA GLU A 56 4.77 -12.37 4.00
C GLU A 56 4.89 -11.15 3.08
N ALA A 57 3.89 -10.92 2.23
CA ALA A 57 3.83 -9.80 1.30
C ALA A 57 2.46 -9.11 1.39
N VAL A 58 2.44 -7.79 1.24
CA VAL A 58 1.22 -6.99 1.41
C VAL A 58 0.92 -6.20 0.14
N ASP A 59 -0.35 -6.24 -0.28
CA ASP A 59 -0.86 -5.43 -1.37
C ASP A 59 -0.67 -3.93 -1.09
N ALA A 60 -0.38 -3.17 -2.13
CA ALA A 60 -0.24 -1.74 -2.05
C ALA A 60 -1.04 -1.03 -3.14
N LYS A 61 -1.23 0.27 -2.94
CA LYS A 61 -1.81 1.14 -3.95
C LYS A 61 -0.99 2.42 -4.04
N ILE A 62 -0.68 2.82 -5.26
CA ILE A 62 -0.07 4.11 -5.57
C ILE A 62 -1.03 4.98 -6.36
N VAL A 63 -0.94 6.29 -6.13
CA VAL A 63 -1.60 7.30 -6.94
C VAL A 63 -0.51 7.95 -7.79
N PHE A 64 -0.53 7.68 -9.09
CA PHE A 64 0.45 8.15 -10.04
C PHE A 64 -0.12 9.33 -10.81
N ASP A 65 0.46 10.51 -10.67
CA ASP A 65 -0.08 11.75 -11.23
C ASP A 65 0.25 12.01 -12.70
N GLY A 66 0.83 11.01 -13.39
CA GLY A 66 1.27 11.16 -14.78
C GLY A 66 2.60 11.90 -14.93
N GLY A 67 3.28 12.22 -13.82
CA GLY A 67 4.58 12.88 -13.80
C GLY A 67 5.76 11.93 -14.12
N SER A 68 6.90 12.20 -13.50
CA SER A 68 8.08 11.32 -13.53
C SER A 68 7.82 10.02 -12.77
N SER A 69 8.79 9.10 -12.75
CA SER A 69 8.71 7.88 -11.95
C SER A 69 8.39 8.15 -10.47
N VAL A 70 7.60 7.27 -9.87
CA VAL A 70 7.32 7.26 -8.43
C VAL A 70 8.11 6.16 -7.75
N SER A 71 8.56 6.39 -6.52
CA SER A 71 9.35 5.41 -5.76
C SER A 71 8.80 5.24 -4.35
N HIS A 72 8.68 3.98 -3.93
CA HIS A 72 8.16 3.58 -2.63
C HIS A 72 8.89 2.34 -2.13
N LYS A 73 8.56 1.90 -0.91
CA LYS A 73 9.02 0.62 -0.34
C LYS A 73 7.92 -0.42 -0.47
N LEU A 74 8.27 -1.64 -0.89
CA LEU A 74 7.39 -2.79 -0.78
C LEU A 74 7.18 -3.13 0.69
N SER A 75 6.00 -3.65 1.03
CA SER A 75 5.67 -4.07 2.39
C SER A 75 5.72 -5.59 2.47
N PHE A 76 6.74 -6.11 3.14
CA PHE A 76 6.96 -7.53 3.39
C PHE A 76 7.51 -7.72 4.80
N ALA A 77 7.39 -8.94 5.31
CA ALA A 77 8.01 -9.40 6.53
C ALA A 77 8.49 -10.84 6.32
N ASP A 78 9.48 -11.26 7.11
CA ASP A 78 10.05 -12.60 7.00
C ASP A 78 10.64 -12.95 8.37
N ALA A 79 10.21 -14.07 8.94
CA ALA A 79 10.42 -14.35 10.37
C ALA A 79 11.88 -14.69 10.71
N ASP A 80 12.61 -15.24 9.76
CA ASP A 80 14.02 -15.61 9.78
C ASP A 80 14.96 -14.49 9.32
N LEU A 81 14.48 -13.53 8.50
CA LEU A 81 15.26 -12.34 8.13
C LEU A 81 15.71 -11.50 9.34
N ASP A 82 14.83 -11.31 10.32
CA ASP A 82 15.09 -10.43 11.49
C ASP A 82 15.75 -11.15 12.67
N VAL A 83 16.22 -12.39 12.49
CA VAL A 83 16.92 -13.15 13.53
C VAL A 83 18.38 -12.67 13.63
N ALA A 84 18.91 -12.59 14.86
CA ALA A 84 20.30 -12.21 15.09
C ALA A 84 21.25 -13.14 14.31
N ASP A 85 22.24 -12.55 13.62
CA ASP A 85 23.18 -13.23 12.73
C ASP A 85 22.55 -13.92 11.50
N SER A 86 21.31 -13.57 11.14
CA SER A 86 20.70 -14.03 9.89
C SER A 86 21.54 -13.59 8.68
N THR A 87 21.77 -14.52 7.77
CA THR A 87 22.39 -14.27 6.45
C THR A 87 21.36 -14.39 5.32
N GLU A 88 20.08 -14.39 5.67
CA GLU A 88 18.95 -14.36 4.75
C GLU A 88 19.12 -13.24 3.73
N VAL A 89 18.89 -13.57 2.46
CA VAL A 89 18.82 -12.56 1.39
C VAL A 89 17.55 -12.83 0.61
N LEU A 90 16.63 -11.87 0.70
CA LEU A 90 15.42 -11.88 -0.12
C LEU A 90 15.74 -11.48 -1.55
N SER A 91 15.02 -12.09 -2.48
CA SER A 91 15.00 -11.71 -3.89
C SER A 91 13.60 -11.28 -4.30
N PHE A 92 13.55 -10.33 -5.25
CA PHE A 92 12.29 -9.75 -5.72
C PHE A 92 12.19 -9.83 -7.23
N LYS A 93 10.98 -10.07 -7.73
CA LYS A 93 10.68 -9.96 -9.16
C LYS A 93 9.26 -9.45 -9.41
N VAL A 94 8.99 -9.00 -10.63
CA VAL A 94 7.62 -8.75 -11.10
C VAL A 94 7.13 -9.98 -11.86
N VAL A 95 5.97 -10.52 -11.45
CA VAL A 95 5.36 -11.70 -12.05
C VAL A 95 4.73 -11.32 -13.40
N ASP A 96 4.85 -12.21 -14.39
CA ASP A 96 4.32 -12.05 -15.76
C ASP A 96 4.79 -10.79 -16.52
N ALA A 97 5.88 -10.18 -16.07
CA ALA A 97 6.55 -9.07 -16.75
C ALA A 97 7.76 -9.54 -17.56
N THR A 98 8.18 -8.75 -18.54
CA THR A 98 9.43 -8.99 -19.27
C THR A 98 10.60 -8.56 -18.39
N ASP A 99 11.45 -9.50 -17.98
CA ASP A 99 12.69 -9.21 -17.24
C ASP A 99 13.74 -8.62 -18.20
N ASN A 100 14.20 -7.40 -17.91
CA ASN A 100 15.21 -6.70 -18.69
C ASN A 100 16.63 -6.83 -18.09
N GLY A 101 16.77 -7.56 -16.98
CA GLY A 101 17.97 -7.59 -16.14
C GLY A 101 18.10 -6.35 -15.26
N ASN A 102 19.13 -6.34 -14.40
CA ASN A 102 19.40 -5.25 -13.43
C ASN A 102 18.19 -4.87 -12.57
N ASN A 103 17.35 -5.86 -12.24
CA ASN A 103 16.11 -5.73 -11.49
C ASN A 103 15.06 -4.81 -12.13
N THR A 104 15.10 -4.61 -13.45
CA THR A 104 14.13 -3.82 -14.19
C THR A 104 13.21 -4.72 -15.01
N PHE A 105 11.90 -4.47 -14.94
CA PHE A 105 10.85 -5.27 -15.54
C PHE A 105 9.93 -4.38 -16.40
N THR A 106 9.57 -4.85 -17.59
CA THR A 106 8.60 -4.16 -18.47
C THR A 106 7.22 -4.81 -18.33
N LEU A 107 6.24 -4.02 -17.90
CA LEU A 107 4.84 -4.45 -17.79
C LEU A 107 4.17 -4.53 -19.18
N GLN A 108 3.01 -5.19 -19.25
CA GLN A 108 2.21 -5.25 -20.47
C GLN A 108 1.75 -3.86 -20.96
N SER A 109 1.59 -2.90 -20.04
CA SER A 109 1.31 -1.49 -20.34
C SER A 109 2.46 -0.76 -21.05
N GLY A 110 3.66 -1.34 -21.02
CA GLY A 110 4.92 -0.70 -21.43
C GLY A 110 5.62 0.07 -20.31
N ALA A 111 5.01 0.17 -19.12
CA ALA A 111 5.63 0.78 -17.95
C ALA A 111 6.84 -0.02 -17.46
N LEU A 112 7.80 0.68 -16.84
CA LEU A 112 8.98 0.09 -16.24
C LEU A 112 8.84 0.04 -14.72
N VAL A 113 9.10 -1.13 -14.14
CA VAL A 113 9.23 -1.33 -12.71
C VAL A 113 10.65 -1.73 -12.40
N THR A 114 11.31 -1.05 -11.46
CA THR A 114 12.60 -1.49 -10.92
C THR A 114 12.42 -1.84 -9.45
N ILE A 115 12.88 -3.01 -9.00
CA ILE A 115 12.81 -3.43 -7.58
C ILE A 115 14.23 -3.69 -7.07
N ASN A 116 14.70 -2.88 -6.12
CA ASN A 116 16.01 -3.06 -5.53
C ASN A 116 16.02 -4.22 -4.52
N THR A 117 17.20 -4.72 -4.19
CA THR A 117 17.38 -5.83 -3.23
C THR A 117 16.95 -5.47 -1.81
N ASP A 118 16.86 -4.18 -1.49
CA ASP A 118 16.33 -3.75 -0.21
C ASP A 118 14.79 -3.71 -0.19
N GLY A 119 14.12 -3.93 -1.33
CA GLY A 119 12.66 -3.84 -1.49
C GLY A 119 12.15 -2.43 -1.76
N THR A 120 13.02 -1.43 -1.99
CA THR A 120 12.58 -0.18 -2.64
C THR A 120 12.27 -0.47 -4.10
N TYR A 121 11.24 0.19 -4.64
CA TYR A 121 10.89 0.07 -6.05
C TYR A 121 10.62 1.43 -6.68
N SER A 122 10.70 1.49 -8.00
CA SER A 122 10.23 2.61 -8.80
C SER A 122 9.28 2.13 -9.90
N TYR A 123 8.20 2.87 -10.13
CA TYR A 123 7.29 2.70 -11.26
C TYR A 123 7.41 3.92 -12.18
N ASP A 124 7.68 3.68 -13.45
CA ASP A 124 7.72 4.67 -14.52
C ASP A 124 6.71 4.28 -15.59
N ALA A 125 5.66 5.09 -15.76
CA ALA A 125 4.58 4.77 -16.68
C ALA A 125 4.98 4.80 -18.16
N GLN A 126 6.14 5.36 -18.53
CA GLN A 126 6.59 5.46 -19.92
C GLN A 126 5.53 6.11 -20.85
N GLY A 127 4.78 7.08 -20.33
CA GLY A 127 3.69 7.75 -21.04
C GLY A 127 2.34 7.01 -21.04
N TYR A 128 2.27 5.83 -20.43
CA TYR A 128 1.00 5.15 -20.16
C TYR A 128 0.15 5.98 -19.18
N SER A 129 -1.14 6.12 -19.46
CA SER A 129 -2.08 6.96 -18.68
C SER A 129 -3.36 6.22 -18.29
N GLY A 130 -3.41 4.91 -18.51
CA GLY A 130 -4.50 4.05 -18.07
C GLY A 130 -4.35 3.61 -16.61
N GLN A 131 -5.35 2.87 -16.11
CA GLN A 131 -5.16 2.08 -14.90
C GLN A 131 -4.12 1.00 -15.15
N ASP A 132 -3.23 0.79 -14.19
CA ASP A 132 -2.17 -0.22 -14.30
C ASP A 132 -2.08 -1.00 -12.98
N SER A 133 -1.41 -2.14 -13.03
CA SER A 133 -1.15 -2.94 -11.84
C SER A 133 0.00 -3.90 -12.12
N PHE A 134 0.78 -4.21 -11.10
CA PHE A 134 1.79 -5.26 -11.21
C PHE A 134 1.79 -6.14 -9.97
N THR A 135 1.98 -7.43 -10.19
CA THR A 135 2.19 -8.41 -9.12
C THR A 135 3.69 -8.54 -8.89
N TRP A 136 4.14 -8.42 -7.65
CA TRP A 136 5.52 -8.66 -7.26
C TRP A 136 5.60 -9.91 -6.41
N ARG A 137 6.73 -10.62 -6.53
CA ARG A 137 7.07 -11.80 -5.73
C ARG A 137 8.28 -11.50 -4.88
N VAL A 138 8.21 -11.85 -3.60
CA VAL A 138 9.37 -12.01 -2.72
C VAL A 138 9.68 -13.50 -2.60
N THR A 139 10.96 -13.86 -2.64
CA THR A 139 11.46 -15.22 -2.48
C THR A 139 12.61 -15.20 -1.47
N ASP A 140 12.51 -16.06 -0.45
CA ASP A 140 13.53 -16.21 0.59
C ASP A 140 14.72 -17.06 0.12
N SER A 141 15.69 -17.27 1.01
CA SER A 141 16.86 -18.10 0.71
C SER A 141 16.57 -19.61 0.64
N THR A 142 15.42 -20.05 1.18
CA THR A 142 14.97 -21.45 1.18
C THR A 142 14.15 -21.81 -0.08
N GLY A 143 13.72 -20.80 -0.84
CA GLY A 143 12.89 -20.92 -2.04
C GLY A 143 11.39 -20.84 -1.78
N LEU A 144 10.93 -20.55 -0.55
CA LEU A 144 9.56 -20.14 -0.28
C LEU A 144 9.31 -18.73 -0.82
N SER A 145 8.06 -18.41 -1.11
CA SER A 145 7.74 -17.16 -1.78
C SER A 145 6.32 -16.68 -1.50
N LYS A 146 6.09 -15.40 -1.74
CA LYS A 146 4.78 -14.78 -1.61
C LYS A 146 4.57 -13.74 -2.69
N ASP A 147 3.38 -13.75 -3.29
CA ASP A 147 2.95 -12.75 -4.25
C ASP A 147 2.06 -11.68 -3.59
N ALA A 148 2.20 -10.44 -4.03
CA ALA A 148 1.30 -9.34 -3.69
C ALA A 148 1.16 -8.36 -4.86
N VAL A 149 0.12 -7.54 -4.84
CA VAL A 149 -0.24 -6.63 -5.94
C VAL A 149 0.01 -5.18 -5.57
N VAL A 150 0.64 -4.43 -6.48
CA VAL A 150 0.62 -2.97 -6.46
C VAL A 150 -0.39 -2.48 -7.50
N ALA A 151 -1.48 -1.88 -7.03
CA ALA A 151 -2.44 -1.20 -7.89
C ALA A 151 -1.99 0.23 -8.20
N VAL A 152 -1.94 0.59 -9.48
CA VAL A 152 -1.58 1.93 -9.94
C VAL A 152 -2.85 2.65 -10.39
N SER A 153 -3.18 3.72 -9.69
CA SER A 153 -4.33 4.56 -10.04
C SER A 153 -3.86 5.94 -10.48
N MET A 154 -4.46 6.45 -11.56
CA MET A 154 -4.34 7.86 -11.90
C MET A 154 -5.19 8.68 -10.93
N PRO A 155 -4.75 9.87 -10.49
CA PRO A 155 -5.64 10.79 -9.81
C PRO A 155 -6.80 11.08 -10.76
N THR A 156 -8.01 11.03 -10.23
CA THR A 156 -9.14 11.64 -10.92
C THR A 156 -8.85 13.13 -11.01
N THR A 157 -8.72 13.65 -12.23
CA THR A 157 -8.75 15.09 -12.44
C THR A 157 -10.07 15.60 -11.87
N GLU A 158 -10.04 16.56 -10.95
CA GLU A 158 -11.23 17.33 -10.58
C GLU A 158 -11.78 17.92 -11.88
N THR A 159 -12.86 17.34 -12.42
CA THR A 159 -13.46 17.75 -13.71
C THR A 159 -14.27 19.05 -13.59
N GLY A 160 -14.27 19.65 -12.41
CA GLY A 160 -14.83 20.95 -12.09
C GLY A 160 -14.76 21.17 -10.59
N SER A 161 -14.82 22.42 -10.15
CA SER A 161 -15.12 22.71 -8.76
C SER A 161 -16.49 22.11 -8.42
N ALA A 162 -16.61 21.36 -7.33
CA ALA A 162 -17.92 20.92 -6.80
C ALA A 162 -18.88 22.09 -6.51
N GLY A 163 -18.34 23.32 -6.48
CA GLY A 163 -19.06 24.59 -6.57
C GLY A 163 -18.06 25.74 -6.64
N GLU A 164 -18.38 26.79 -7.40
CA GLU A 164 -17.66 28.07 -7.34
C GLU A 164 -18.32 28.91 -6.22
N PHE A 165 -17.55 29.27 -5.20
CA PHE A 165 -18.00 30.10 -4.08
C PHE A 165 -18.11 31.58 -4.51
N ASN A 166 -19.08 31.93 -5.34
CA ASN A 166 -19.23 33.34 -5.79
C ASN A 166 -20.00 34.23 -4.81
N GLY A 167 -20.32 33.73 -3.61
CA GLY A 167 -21.02 34.50 -2.59
C GLY A 167 -20.33 35.84 -2.45
N THR A 168 -21.05 36.93 -2.73
CA THR A 168 -20.54 38.29 -2.97
C THR A 168 -19.56 38.80 -1.89
N ASN A 169 -19.44 38.11 -0.74
CA ASN A 169 -18.58 38.43 0.40
C ASN A 169 -17.70 37.28 0.97
N GLY A 170 -17.48 36.15 0.28
CA GLY A 170 -16.41 35.19 0.64
C GLY A 170 -16.59 34.27 1.86
N TYR A 171 -17.83 34.02 2.33
CA TYR A 171 -18.10 33.10 3.45
C TYR A 171 -19.11 32.00 3.10
N LEU A 172 -18.96 30.83 3.73
CA LEU A 172 -20.00 29.80 3.81
C LEU A 172 -21.15 30.31 4.69
N GLN A 173 -22.34 30.53 4.12
CA GLN A 173 -23.53 30.94 4.86
C GLN A 173 -24.62 29.87 4.74
N HIS A 174 -25.00 29.27 5.87
CA HIS A 174 -26.21 28.47 6.00
C HIS A 174 -27.13 29.14 7.02
N THR A 175 -28.34 29.50 6.60
CA THR A 175 -29.40 29.99 7.50
C THR A 175 -30.38 28.83 7.73
N PRO A 176 -30.40 28.21 8.93
CA PRO A 176 -31.33 27.13 9.22
C PRO A 176 -32.79 27.58 9.06
N THR A 177 -33.63 26.74 8.45
CA THR A 177 -35.08 27.01 8.28
C THR A 177 -35.89 26.73 9.55
N SER A 178 -35.27 26.11 10.55
CA SER A 178 -35.78 25.95 11.91
C SER A 178 -34.63 26.13 12.89
N ASN A 179 -34.92 26.63 14.10
CA ASN A 179 -33.88 26.98 15.08
C ASN A 179 -33.05 25.78 15.59
N GLY A 180 -33.44 24.53 15.32
CA GLY A 180 -32.84 23.36 15.97
C GLY A 180 -32.90 23.49 17.51
N ASP A 181 -32.01 22.79 18.22
CA ASP A 181 -31.83 22.96 19.66
C ASP A 181 -30.96 24.19 20.03
N ALA A 182 -30.36 24.84 19.01
CA ALA A 182 -29.38 25.92 19.14
C ALA A 182 -28.19 25.60 20.07
N GLN A 183 -27.98 24.33 20.41
CA GLN A 183 -26.95 23.84 21.31
C GLN A 183 -25.91 23.01 20.58
N THR A 184 -26.29 22.34 19.48
CA THR A 184 -25.40 21.46 18.72
C THR A 184 -25.42 21.77 17.23
N TRP A 185 -24.23 21.77 16.63
CA TRP A 185 -24.04 21.87 15.18
C TRP A 185 -22.95 20.89 14.75
N THR A 186 -23.18 20.21 13.63
CA THR A 186 -22.23 19.26 13.04
C THR A 186 -21.81 19.78 11.68
N PHE A 187 -20.51 19.95 11.48
CA PHE A 187 -19.90 20.26 10.20
C PHE A 187 -18.93 19.13 9.83
N SER A 188 -19.06 18.60 8.62
CA SER A 188 -18.19 17.55 8.08
C SER A 188 -17.70 17.96 6.70
N ALA A 189 -16.38 17.97 6.50
CA ALA A 189 -15.76 18.26 5.22
C ALA A 189 -14.51 17.41 5.02
N TRP A 190 -14.17 17.17 3.75
CA TRP A 190 -12.90 16.54 3.35
C TRP A 190 -11.94 17.63 2.88
N ILE A 191 -10.70 17.59 3.37
CA ILE A 191 -9.66 18.55 3.01
C ILE A 191 -8.51 17.80 2.35
N LYS A 192 -8.18 18.15 1.11
CA LYS A 192 -7.00 17.62 0.41
C LYS A 192 -5.74 18.19 1.06
N ARG A 193 -4.87 17.31 1.58
CA ARG A 193 -3.56 17.69 2.12
C ARG A 193 -2.50 17.50 1.03
N GLY A 194 -2.00 18.60 0.49
CA GLY A 194 -0.76 18.66 -0.33
C GLY A 194 0.30 19.47 0.42
N GLU A 195 1.47 19.73 -0.15
CA GLU A 195 2.44 20.67 0.44
C GLU A 195 1.81 22.07 0.55
N LEU A 196 1.26 22.40 1.72
CA LEU A 196 0.71 23.72 1.99
C LEU A 196 1.86 24.62 2.44
N ASP A 197 2.30 25.54 1.58
CA ASP A 197 3.33 26.54 1.91
C ASP A 197 2.84 27.65 2.87
N ARG A 198 1.59 27.54 3.34
CA ARG A 198 0.90 28.56 4.15
C ARG A 198 -0.17 27.94 5.04
N ARG A 199 -0.49 28.63 6.15
CA ARG A 199 -1.61 28.29 7.04
C ARG A 199 -2.94 28.33 6.27
N GLN A 200 -3.74 27.28 6.43
CA GLN A 200 -5.11 27.20 5.92
C GLN A 200 -6.09 27.23 7.09
N GLU A 201 -6.90 28.28 7.17
CA GLU A 201 -7.95 28.36 8.18
C GLU A 201 -9.13 27.48 7.77
N VAL A 202 -9.48 26.50 8.61
CA VAL A 202 -10.58 25.56 8.36
C VAL A 202 -11.86 26.02 9.06
N PHE A 203 -11.72 26.56 10.27
CA PHE A 203 -12.85 27.06 11.04
C PHE A 203 -12.41 28.15 12.01
N GLN A 204 -13.20 29.21 12.14
CA GLN A 204 -13.02 30.27 13.12
C GLN A 204 -14.33 30.55 13.87
N ALA A 205 -14.26 30.67 15.20
CA ALA A 205 -15.39 31.08 16.02
C ALA A 205 -15.07 32.23 17.00
N GLY A 206 -16.07 33.09 17.18
CA GLY A 206 -16.09 34.24 18.09
C GLY A 206 -15.78 35.57 17.40
N GLU A 207 -16.26 36.66 18.01
CA GLU A 207 -16.06 38.02 17.53
C GLU A 207 -14.57 38.39 17.66
N GLY A 208 -13.84 38.38 16.55
CA GLY A 208 -12.39 38.64 16.52
C GLY A 208 -11.46 37.42 16.64
N GLY A 209 -11.97 36.18 16.59
CA GLY A 209 -11.14 34.96 16.52
C GLY A 209 -10.71 34.36 17.86
N SER A 210 -11.66 33.85 18.63
CA SER A 210 -11.37 33.21 19.93
C SER A 210 -11.03 31.73 19.84
N LEU A 211 -11.40 31.06 18.74
CA LEU A 211 -11.11 29.66 18.44
C LEU A 211 -10.83 29.51 16.94
N HIS A 212 -9.74 28.83 16.63
CA HIS A 212 -9.25 28.56 15.29
C HIS A 212 -9.00 27.07 15.14
N ILE A 213 -9.49 26.46 14.07
CA ILE A 213 -9.05 25.15 13.60
C ILE A 213 -8.38 25.41 12.26
N ASN A 214 -7.09 25.08 12.17
CA ASN A 214 -6.30 25.35 10.99
C ASN A 214 -5.40 24.17 10.64
N ILE A 215 -4.89 24.15 9.42
CA ILE A 215 -3.73 23.34 9.05
C ILE A 215 -2.54 24.30 8.96
N ASP A 216 -1.48 24.03 9.72
CA ASP A 216 -0.26 24.83 9.69
C ASP A 216 0.60 24.53 8.43
N ALA A 217 1.66 25.32 8.24
CA ALA A 217 2.59 25.15 7.12
C ALA A 217 3.37 23.81 7.15
N ASP A 218 3.33 23.07 8.26
CA ASP A 218 3.91 21.73 8.39
C ASP A 218 2.88 20.63 8.14
N ASN A 219 1.72 20.96 7.54
CA ASN A 219 0.60 20.05 7.30
C ASN A 219 0.00 19.40 8.56
N ARG A 220 0.11 20.05 9.72
CA ARG A 220 -0.49 19.57 10.98
C ARG A 220 -1.79 20.29 11.28
N LEU A 221 -2.80 19.53 11.72
CA LEU A 221 -4.03 20.10 12.27
C LEU A 221 -3.71 20.78 13.60
N ARG A 222 -4.07 22.05 13.71
CA ARG A 222 -3.95 22.84 14.93
C ARG A 222 -5.32 23.34 15.37
N ILE A 223 -5.44 23.48 16.68
CA ILE A 223 -6.54 24.18 17.32
C ILE A 223 -5.94 25.25 18.22
N GLU A 224 -6.27 26.51 17.98
CA GLU A 224 -5.66 27.68 18.65
C GLU A 224 -6.75 28.61 19.22
N GLY A 225 -6.50 29.25 20.36
CA GLY A 225 -7.48 30.13 21.01
C GLY A 225 -7.03 30.65 22.38
N SER A 226 -7.51 31.83 22.77
CA SER A 226 -7.13 32.51 24.03
C SER A 226 -7.77 31.92 25.28
N SER A 227 -8.75 31.02 25.11
CA SER A 227 -9.47 30.34 26.19
C SER A 227 -9.78 28.89 25.79
N ASN A 228 -8.75 28.08 25.57
CA ASN A 228 -8.88 26.67 25.20
C ASN A 228 -9.53 25.85 26.33
N LYS A 229 -10.86 25.72 26.31
CA LYS A 229 -11.58 24.65 27.01
C LYS A 229 -12.28 23.78 26.00
N ILE A 230 -11.52 22.94 25.30
CA ILE A 230 -12.09 21.73 24.70
C ILE A 230 -12.22 20.73 25.83
N ALA A 231 -13.45 20.52 26.30
CA ALA A 231 -13.74 19.40 27.17
C ALA A 231 -13.91 18.17 26.30
N LEU A 232 -13.14 17.12 26.58
CA LEU A 232 -13.46 15.78 26.08
C LEU A 232 -14.77 15.38 26.77
N ILE A 233 -15.87 15.34 26.01
CA ILE A 233 -17.09 14.68 26.50
C ILE A 233 -16.83 13.19 26.29
N THR A 234 -16.39 12.51 27.36
CA THR A 234 -16.37 11.05 27.46
C THR A 234 -17.78 10.52 27.60
#